data_AF-A0A2V6J8X8-F1
#
_entry.id   AF-A0A2V6J8X8-F1
#
_cell.length_a   1.000
_cell.length_b   1.000
_cell.length_c   1.000
_cell.angle_alpha   90.00
_cell.angle_beta   90.00
_cell.angle_gamma   90.00
#
_symmetry.space_group_name_H-M   'P 1'
#
loop_
_entity.id
_entity.type
_entity.pdbx_description
1 polymer ?
#
loop_
_entity_poly.entity_id
_entity_poly.type
_entity_poly.pdbx_seq_one_letter_code
_entity_poly.pdbx_strand_id
1 'polypeptide(L)'
;GPKHKPSAQIDWQEVLDARPEIIVLALCGYHIDRARRDYELLRRFTGFDSIAAAANRQVYIVNASAYFARPGPRIVDSLEILAGILHPSEFPEFISRGPDDPRVFRVD
;
A
#
# COMPACT_ATOMS: atom_id res chain seq x y z
N GLY A 1 7.36 -10.41 -15.73
CA GLY A 1 8.68 -9.80 -15.52
C GLY A 1 9.78 -10.74 -15.97
N PRO A 2 11.00 -10.24 -16.24
CA PRO A 2 12.14 -11.09 -16.61
C PRO A 2 12.47 -12.09 -15.50
N LYS A 3 12.58 -13.37 -15.86
CA LYS A 3 12.96 -14.44 -14.91
C LYS A 3 14.38 -14.17 -14.38
N HIS A 4 14.59 -14.43 -13.08
CA HIS A 4 15.88 -14.27 -12.37
C HIS A 4 16.40 -12.82 -12.20
N LYS A 5 15.56 -11.80 -12.39
CA LYS A 5 15.90 -10.42 -12.01
C LYS A 5 15.10 -9.98 -10.78
N PRO A 6 15.67 -9.13 -9.91
CA PRO A 6 14.91 -8.53 -8.82
C PRO A 6 13.73 -7.70 -9.36
N SER A 7 12.80 -7.33 -8.49
CA SER A 7 11.78 -6.33 -8.79
C SER A 7 12.43 -5.06 -9.34
N ALA A 8 11.76 -4.39 -10.27
CA ALA A 8 12.22 -3.09 -10.75
C ALA A 8 12.34 -2.12 -9.56
N GLN A 9 13.49 -1.48 -9.46
CA GLN A 9 13.71 -0.36 -8.56
C GLN A 9 13.50 0.91 -9.38
N ILE A 10 12.76 1.87 -8.83
CA ILE A 10 12.57 3.20 -9.40
C ILE A 10 13.19 4.23 -8.46
N ASP A 11 13.62 5.35 -9.02
CA ASP A 11 14.12 6.48 -8.25
C ASP A 11 12.97 7.22 -7.57
N TRP A 12 13.28 7.90 -6.45
CA TRP A 12 12.28 8.68 -5.72
C TRP A 12 11.66 9.79 -6.58
N GLN A 13 12.44 10.40 -7.47
CA GLN A 13 11.92 11.42 -8.39
C GLN A 13 10.85 10.86 -9.32
N GLU A 14 10.97 9.61 -9.78
CA GLU A 14 9.95 8.98 -10.61
C GLU A 14 8.62 8.82 -9.86
N VAL A 15 8.67 8.59 -8.54
CA VAL A 15 7.47 8.55 -7.69
C VAL A 15 6.81 9.93 -7.59
N LEU A 16 7.61 10.99 -7.42
CA LEU A 16 7.10 12.37 -7.38
C LEU A 16 6.47 12.75 -8.72
N ASP A 17 7.13 12.44 -9.83
CA ASP A 17 6.68 12.75 -11.19
C ASP A 17 5.40 11.99 -11.56
N ALA A 18 5.23 10.76 -11.06
CA ALA A 18 4.03 9.96 -11.23
C ALA A 18 2.79 10.56 -10.54
N ARG A 19 2.98 11.45 -9.54
CA ARG A 19 1.92 12.11 -8.77
C ARG A 19 0.80 11.15 -8.33
N PRO A 20 1.11 10.08 -7.60
CA PRO A 20 0.11 9.08 -7.26
C PRO A 20 -0.98 9.65 -6.35
N GLU A 21 -2.23 9.34 -6.67
CA GLU A 21 -3.41 9.67 -5.87
C GLU A 21 -3.59 8.71 -4.69
N ILE A 22 -3.05 7.49 -4.80
CA ILE A 22 -3.11 6.43 -3.78
C ILE A 22 -1.74 5.74 -3.71
N ILE A 23 -1.25 5.47 -2.49
CA ILE A 23 -0.05 4.64 -2.25
C ILE A 23 -0.45 3.42 -1.42
N VAL A 24 -0.10 2.22 -1.91
CA VAL A 24 -0.26 0.96 -1.17
C VAL A 24 1.12 0.39 -0.82
N LEU A 25 1.46 0.39 0.46
CA LEU A 25 2.68 -0.18 1.02
C LEU A 25 2.50 -1.70 1.26
N ALA A 26 2.79 -2.48 0.22
CA ALA A 26 2.76 -3.95 0.25
C ALA A 26 4.15 -4.55 0.57
N LEU A 27 4.70 -4.21 1.74
CA LEU A 27 6.05 -4.60 2.14
C LEU A 27 6.11 -6.07 2.58
N CYS A 28 6.79 -6.92 1.80
CA CYS A 28 6.87 -8.35 2.06
C CYS A 28 7.71 -8.68 3.31
N GLY A 29 7.27 -9.67 4.10
CA GLY A 29 8.13 -10.37 5.06
C GLY A 29 7.95 -10.03 6.54
N TYR A 30 7.03 -9.15 6.94
CA TYR A 30 6.96 -8.71 8.34
C TYR A 30 5.55 -8.34 8.85
N HIS A 31 5.40 -8.28 10.17
CA HIS A 31 4.23 -7.78 10.89
C HIS A 31 3.98 -6.28 10.65
N ILE A 32 2.72 -5.84 10.81
CA ILE A 32 2.23 -4.47 10.56
C ILE A 32 3.07 -3.38 11.25
N ASP A 33 3.64 -3.66 12.42
CA ASP A 33 4.48 -2.71 13.17
C ASP A 33 5.77 -2.31 12.44
N ARG A 34 6.33 -3.19 11.61
CA ARG A 34 7.51 -2.84 10.80
C ARG A 34 7.13 -1.96 9.63
N ALA A 35 6.01 -2.24 8.98
CA ALA A 35 5.51 -1.39 7.91
C ALA A 35 5.20 0.04 8.39
N ARG A 36 4.77 0.21 9.65
CA ARG A 36 4.65 1.54 10.28
C ARG A 36 6.00 2.25 10.38
N ARG A 37 7.07 1.55 10.75
CA ARG A 37 8.43 2.15 10.76
C ARG A 37 8.92 2.51 9.37
N ASP A 38 8.65 1.67 8.39
CA ASP A 38 9.03 1.94 6.99
C ASP A 38 8.25 3.13 6.43
N TYR A 39 6.98 3.30 6.82
CA TYR A 39 6.21 4.52 6.54
C TYR A 39 6.85 5.76 7.19
N GLU A 40 7.28 5.69 8.46
CA GLU A 40 7.98 6.81 9.10
C GLU A 40 9.32 7.15 8.44
N LEU A 41 9.98 6.20 7.77
CA LEU A 41 11.13 6.49 6.92
C LEU A 41 10.69 7.18 5.62
N LEU A 42 9.67 6.67 4.95
CA LEU A 42 9.13 7.24 3.71
C LEU A 42 8.71 8.70 3.87
N ARG A 43 8.10 9.06 5.00
CA ARG A 43 7.70 10.45 5.32
C ARG A 43 8.87 11.44 5.38
N ARG A 44 10.11 10.95 5.56
CA ARG A 44 11.30 11.80 5.63
C ARG A 44 11.85 12.14 4.24
N PHE A 45 11.32 11.54 3.17
CA PHE A 45 11.78 11.79 1.82
C PHE A 45 11.29 13.16 1.37
N THR A 46 12.21 13.98 0.83
CA THR A 46 11.88 15.32 0.35
C THR A 46 10.78 15.25 -0.71
N GLY A 47 9.75 16.07 -0.56
CA GLY A 47 8.60 16.09 -1.47
C GLY A 47 7.50 15.08 -1.13
N PHE A 48 7.68 14.20 -0.13
CA PHE A 48 6.64 13.25 0.27
C PHE A 48 5.29 13.93 0.54
N ASP A 49 5.27 14.98 1.35
CA ASP A 49 4.05 15.71 1.71
C ASP A 49 3.39 16.42 0.50
N SER A 50 4.11 16.61 -0.61
CA SER A 50 3.55 17.19 -1.84
C SER A 50 2.85 16.17 -2.74
N ILE A 51 3.01 14.87 -2.46
CA ILE A 51 2.33 13.81 -3.21
C ILE A 51 0.83 13.86 -2.87
N ALA A 52 -0.03 13.78 -3.89
CA ALA A 52 -1.49 13.82 -3.71
C ALA A 52 -1.98 12.74 -2.72
N ALA A 53 -1.43 11.53 -2.80
CA ALA A 53 -1.74 10.47 -1.85
C ALA A 53 -1.41 10.85 -0.39
N ALA A 54 -0.26 11.47 -0.14
CA ALA A 54 0.13 11.89 1.21
C ALA A 54 -0.76 13.03 1.73
N ALA A 55 -0.94 14.07 0.91
CA ALA A 55 -1.76 15.23 1.24
C ALA A 55 -3.23 14.86 1.54
N ASN A 56 -3.78 13.88 0.82
CA ASN A 56 -5.17 13.44 0.94
C ASN A 56 -5.37 12.23 1.86
N ARG A 57 -4.34 11.83 2.63
CA ARG A 57 -4.36 10.66 3.53
C ARG A 57 -4.79 9.36 2.81
N GLN A 58 -4.36 9.20 1.57
CA GLN A 58 -4.59 8.02 0.72
C GLN A 58 -3.35 7.10 0.68
N VAL A 59 -2.76 6.87 1.85
CA VAL A 59 -1.64 5.94 2.01
C VAL A 59 -2.11 4.76 2.85
N TYR A 60 -1.86 3.56 2.37
CA TYR A 60 -2.40 2.32 2.95
C TYR A 60 -1.28 1.32 3.18
N ILE A 61 -1.21 0.75 4.37
CA ILE A 61 -0.34 -0.37 4.71
C ILE A 61 -1.19 -1.64 4.63
N VAL A 62 -0.77 -2.61 3.84
CA VAL A 62 -1.46 -3.91 3.72
C VAL A 62 -0.63 -5.03 4.32
N ASN A 63 -1.30 -6.08 4.81
CA ASN A 63 -0.63 -7.30 5.23
C ASN A 63 -0.14 -8.09 4.00
N ALA A 64 1.00 -7.67 3.47
CA ALA A 64 1.54 -8.20 2.21
C ALA A 64 1.93 -9.67 2.30
N SER A 65 2.39 -10.12 3.47
CA SER A 65 2.73 -11.53 3.70
C SER A 65 1.51 -12.44 3.56
N ALA A 66 0.34 -12.00 4.05
CA ALA A 66 -0.90 -12.76 3.93
C ALA A 66 -1.54 -12.64 2.54
N TYR A 67 -1.53 -11.44 1.95
CA TYR A 67 -2.39 -11.11 0.81
C TYR A 67 -1.65 -10.71 -0.49
N PHE A 68 -0.35 -10.40 -0.52
CA PHE A 68 0.28 -9.84 -1.75
C PHE A 68 1.57 -10.54 -2.22
N ALA A 69 2.28 -11.26 -1.35
CA ALA A 69 3.54 -11.92 -1.75
C ALA A 69 3.29 -13.28 -2.44
N ARG A 70 2.44 -14.13 -1.84
CA ARG A 70 2.06 -15.46 -2.32
C ARG A 70 0.66 -15.81 -1.82
N PRO A 71 -0.38 -15.09 -2.27
CA PRO A 71 -1.69 -15.19 -1.63
C PRO A 71 -2.37 -16.56 -1.82
N GLY A 72 -1.91 -17.41 -2.75
CA GLY A 72 -2.53 -18.71 -3.00
C GLY A 72 -4.04 -18.55 -3.22
N PRO A 73 -4.91 -19.23 -2.44
CA PRO A 73 -6.36 -19.07 -2.57
C PRO A 73 -6.86 -17.67 -2.18
N ARG A 74 -6.10 -16.89 -1.40
CA ARG A 74 -6.48 -15.56 -0.93
C ARG A 74 -6.28 -14.46 -1.97
N ILE A 75 -6.05 -14.80 -3.23
CA ILE A 75 -5.90 -13.79 -4.29
C ILE A 75 -7.19 -13.00 -4.52
N VAL A 76 -8.34 -13.62 -4.24
CA VAL A 76 -9.63 -12.94 -4.22
C VAL A 76 -9.64 -11.90 -3.10
N ASP A 77 -9.25 -12.27 -1.88
CA ASP A 77 -9.11 -11.33 -0.76
C ASP A 77 -8.18 -10.15 -1.10
N SER A 78 -7.08 -10.39 -1.83
CA SER A 78 -6.18 -9.33 -2.31
C SER A 78 -6.90 -8.33 -3.21
N LEU A 79 -7.73 -8.85 -4.13
CA LEU A 79 -8.51 -8.04 -5.06
C LEU A 79 -9.58 -7.25 -4.30
N GLU A 80 -10.26 -7.86 -3.35
CA GLU A 80 -11.25 -7.20 -2.48
C GLU A 80 -10.60 -6.04 -1.71
N ILE A 81 -9.43 -6.27 -1.09
CA ILE A 81 -8.68 -5.21 -0.40
C ILE A 81 -8.37 -4.05 -1.34
N LEU A 82 -7.88 -4.32 -2.56
CA LEU A 82 -7.59 -3.28 -3.54
C LEU A 82 -8.87 -2.58 -4.03
N ALA A 83 -9.97 -3.31 -4.24
CA ALA A 83 -11.25 -2.76 -4.66
C ALA A 83 -11.78 -1.75 -3.62
N GLY A 84 -11.73 -2.10 -2.33
CA GLY A 84 -12.13 -1.20 -1.25
C GLY A 84 -11.22 0.02 -1.08
N ILE A 85 -9.95 -0.08 -1.48
CA ILE A 85 -9.00 1.06 -1.49
C ILE A 85 -9.24 1.97 -2.69
N LEU A 86 -9.29 1.40 -3.89
CA LEU A 86 -9.28 2.15 -5.16
C LEU A 86 -10.66 2.68 -5.55
N HIS A 87 -11.73 1.95 -5.21
CA HIS A 87 -13.09 2.23 -5.65
C HIS A 87 -14.11 2.08 -4.51
N PRO A 88 -13.96 2.83 -3.39
CA PRO A 88 -14.79 2.67 -2.20
C PRO A 88 -16.28 2.97 -2.43
N SER A 89 -16.63 3.79 -3.44
CA SER A 89 -18.03 4.05 -3.80
C SER A 89 -18.71 2.85 -4.47
N GLU A 90 -17.95 2.10 -5.28
CA GLU A 90 -18.46 0.94 -6.02
C GLU A 90 -18.40 -0.36 -5.21
N PHE A 91 -17.44 -0.46 -4.28
CA PHE A 91 -17.24 -1.63 -3.42
C PHE A 91 -17.22 -1.28 -1.93
N PRO A 92 -18.32 -0.71 -1.40
CA PRO A 92 -18.38 -0.29 0.00
C PRO A 92 -18.19 -1.44 1.00
N GLU A 93 -18.52 -2.68 0.62
CA GLU A 93 -18.36 -3.88 1.44
C GLU A 93 -16.90 -4.27 1.71
N PHE A 94 -15.97 -3.78 0.90
CA PHE A 94 -14.54 -4.11 1.02
C PHE A 94 -13.70 -3.00 1.66
N ILE A 95 -14.32 -1.87 2.03
CA ILE A 95 -13.65 -0.79 2.76
C ILE A 95 -13.06 -1.33 4.07
N SER A 96 -11.87 -0.83 4.44
CA SER A 96 -11.23 -1.11 5.74
C SER A 96 -12.20 -0.85 6.90
N ARG A 97 -12.24 -1.77 7.86
CA ARG A 97 -13.11 -1.67 9.05
C ARG A 97 -12.60 -0.70 10.12
N GLY A 98 -11.55 0.06 9.83
CA GLY A 98 -10.93 1.00 10.77
C GLY A 98 -9.53 0.55 11.20
N PRO A 99 -8.99 1.15 12.28
CA PRO A 99 -7.59 0.98 12.66
C PRO A 99 -7.20 -0.45 13.08
N ASP A 100 -8.19 -1.26 13.44
CA ASP A 100 -7.99 -2.66 13.88
C ASP A 100 -8.16 -3.69 12.75
N ASP A 101 -8.37 -3.27 11.49
CA ASP A 101 -8.47 -4.20 10.37
C ASP A 101 -7.12 -4.91 10.12
N PRO A 102 -7.04 -6.25 10.28
CA PRO A 102 -5.79 -6.98 10.17
C PRO A 102 -5.27 -7.11 8.73
N ARG A 103 -6.07 -6.70 7.74
CA ARG A 103 -5.75 -6.78 6.31
C ARG A 103 -5.10 -5.49 5.81
N VAL A 104 -5.61 -4.34 6.26
CA VAL A 104 -5.25 -3.02 5.76
C VAL A 104 -5.42 -1.95 6.83
N PHE A 105 -4.41 -1.09 6.97
CA PHE A 105 -4.42 0.08 7.82
C PHE A 105 -4.18 1.33 6.97
N ARG A 106 -5.11 2.29 7.00
CA ARG A 106 -4.90 3.61 6.40
C ARG A 106 -4.10 4.46 7.38
N VAL A 107 -2.95 4.98 6.94
CA VAL A 107 -2.13 5.82 7.81
C VAL A 107 -2.76 7.21 7.96
N ASP A 108 -2.58 7.78 9.14
CA ASP A 108 -3.06 9.10 9.53
C ASP A 108 -2.06 10.22 9.25
#